data_AF-A0AA97DCY1-F1
#
_entry.id   AF-A0AA97DCY1-F1
#
_cell.length_a   1.000
_cell.length_b   1.000
_cell.length_c   1.000
_cell.angle_alpha   90.00
_cell.angle_beta   90.00
_cell.angle_gamma   90.00
#
_symmetry.space_group_name_H-M   'P 1'
#
loop_
_entity.id
_entity.type
_entity.pdbx_description
1 polymer ?
#
loop_
_entity_poly.entity_id
_entity_poly.type
_entity_poly.pdbx_seq_one_letter_code
_entity_poly.pdbx_strand_id
1 'polypeptide(L)' 'MFLAAYFTTGRIIFIIFFVITFTALAIYSYKKDSKSHQIHYKNAAKNLAIYGGLVFIIFVAIRLLTGH' A
#
# COMPACT_ATOMS: atom_id res chain seq x y z
N MET A 1 16.88 14.69 -34.83
CA MET A 1 16.30 13.78 -35.85
C MET A 1 15.82 12.45 -35.26
N PHE A 2 16.51 11.85 -34.29
CA PHE A 2 16.09 10.55 -33.72
C PHE A 2 14.77 10.58 -32.93
N LEU A 3 14.47 11.67 -32.21
CA LEU A 3 13.27 11.79 -31.36
C LEU A 3 11.95 11.57 -32.13
N ALA A 4 11.84 12.10 -33.34
CA ALA A 4 10.66 11.94 -34.18
C ALA A 4 10.39 10.48 -34.60
N ALA A 5 11.43 9.62 -34.64
CA ALA A 5 11.28 8.20 -34.96
C ALA A 5 10.64 7.40 -33.82
N TYR A 6 10.78 7.85 -32.57
CA TYR A 6 10.22 7.16 -31.40
C TYR A 6 8.81 7.64 -31.04
N PHE A 7 8.49 8.91 -31.33
CA PHE A 7 7.19 9.53 -31.05
C PHE A 7 6.29 9.55 -32.29
N THR A 8 6.03 8.36 -32.86
CA THR A 8 5.04 8.24 -33.95
C THR A 8 3.63 8.43 -33.39
N THR A 9 2.71 8.93 -34.22
CA THR A 9 1.31 9.17 -33.84
C THR A 9 0.66 7.95 -33.21
N GLY A 10 0.88 6.75 -33.77
CA GLY A 10 0.34 5.50 -33.23
C GLY A 10 0.89 5.15 -31.85
N ARG A 11 2.19 5.38 -31.61
CA ARG A 11 2.82 5.13 -30.29
C ARG A 11 2.32 6.11 -29.24
N ILE A 12 2.17 7.39 -29.60
CA ILE A 12 1.62 8.41 -28.69
C ILE A 12 0.18 8.06 -28.27
N ILE A 13 -0.68 7.70 -29.24
CA ILE A 13 -2.06 7.30 -28.96
C ILE A 13 -2.09 6.07 -28.04
N PHE A 14 -1.26 5.07 -28.32
CA PHE A 14 -1.15 3.87 -27.49
C PHE A 14 -0.71 4.19 -26.05
N ILE A 15 0.31 5.04 -25.87
CA ILE A 15 0.81 5.44 -24.55
C ILE A 15 -0.28 6.15 -23.75
N ILE A 16 -0.98 7.12 -24.37
CA ILE A 16 -2.07 7.86 -23.72
C ILE A 16 -3.19 6.91 -23.31
N PHE A 17 -3.64 6.04 -24.22
CA PHE A 17 -4.66 5.03 -23.92
C PHE A 17 -4.21 4.12 -22.76
N PHE A 18 -2.99 3.59 -22.83
CA PHE A 18 -2.44 2.71 -21.81
C PHE A 18 -2.42 3.38 -20.43
N VAL A 19 -1.89 4.60 -20.34
CA VAL A 19 -1.81 5.34 -19.07
C VAL A 19 -3.21 5.59 -18.50
N ILE A 20 -4.16 6.03 -19.33
CA ILE A 20 -5.53 6.31 -18.87
C ILE A 20 -6.21 5.03 -18.37
N THR A 21 -6.17 3.95 -19.17
CA THR A 21 -6.81 2.68 -18.82
C THR A 21 -6.21 2.10 -17.55
N PHE A 22 -4.88 2.03 -17.44
CA PHE A 22 -4.24 1.46 -16.25
C PHE A 22 -4.43 2.34 -15.00
N THR A 23 -4.42 3.66 -15.15
CA THR A 23 -4.71 4.58 -14.02
C THR A 23 -6.14 4.41 -13.54
N ALA A 24 -7.12 4.33 -14.46
CA ALA A 24 -8.52 4.09 -14.11
C ALA A 24 -8.72 2.74 -13.42
N LEU A 25 -8.06 1.68 -13.91
CA LEU A 25 -8.09 0.35 -13.28
C LEU A 25 -7.44 0.37 -11.89
N ALA A 26 -6.33 1.07 -11.71
CA ALA A 26 -5.68 1.22 -10.41
C ALA A 26 -6.62 1.92 -9.41
N ILE A 27 -7.22 3.06 -9.80
CA ILE A 27 -8.17 3.79 -8.97
C ILE A 27 -9.38 2.92 -8.62
N TYR A 28 -9.95 2.21 -9.60
CA TYR A 28 -11.08 1.31 -9.38
C TYR A 28 -10.73 0.19 -8.38
N SER A 29 -9.55 -0.43 -8.55
CA SER A 29 -9.06 -1.49 -7.68
C SER A 29 -8.89 -1.00 -6.24
N TYR A 30 -8.18 0.13 -6.04
CA TYR A 30 -8.00 0.72 -4.71
C TYR A 30 -9.30 1.18 -4.05
N LYS A 31 -10.27 1.67 -4.83
CA LYS A 31 -11.59 2.07 -4.28
C LYS A 31 -12.37 0.87 -3.75
N LYS A 32 -12.32 -0.26 -4.45
CA LYS A 32 -12.97 -1.51 -4.02
C LYS A 32 -12.25 -2.11 -2.82
N ASP A 33 -10.92 -2.08 -2.84
CA ASP A 33 -10.10 -2.66 -1.78
C ASP A 33 -10.13 -1.83 -0.50
N SER A 34 -10.22 -0.50 -0.60
CA SER A 34 -10.37 0.39 0.56
C SER A 34 -11.63 0.05 1.39
N LYS A 35 -12.74 -0.31 0.74
CA LYS A 35 -13.95 -0.78 1.43
C LYS A 35 -13.73 -2.14 2.12
N SER A 36 -13.02 -3.06 1.47
CA SER A 36 -12.65 -4.36 2.05
C SER A 36 -11.71 -4.21 3.24
N HIS A 37 -10.72 -3.33 3.13
CA HIS A 37 -9.76 -3.00 4.18
C HIS A 37 -10.44 -2.40 5.41
N GLN A 38 -11.45 -1.54 5.22
CA GLN A 38 -12.27 -1.01 6.31
C GLN A 38 -13.12 -2.07 7.02
N ILE A 39 -13.47 -3.17 6.36
CA ILE A 39 -14.26 -4.26 6.96
C ILE A 39 -13.35 -5.23 7.72
N HIS A 40 -12.25 -5.67 7.12
CA HIS A 40 -11.39 -6.73 7.67
C HIS A 40 -10.21 -6.22 8.51
N TYR A 41 -9.71 -5.01 8.25
CA TYR A 41 -8.60 -4.38 8.98
C TYR A 41 -9.04 -3.19 9.84
N LYS A 42 -10.34 -3.07 10.11
CA LYS A 42 -10.85 -2.04 11.04
C LYS A 42 -10.15 -2.19 12.38
N ASN A 43 -9.55 -1.10 12.85
CA ASN A 43 -8.80 -1.07 14.11
C ASN A 43 -7.56 -1.98 14.14
N ALA A 44 -7.07 -2.52 13.02
CA ALA A 44 -5.85 -3.33 13.01
C ALA A 44 -4.65 -2.59 13.63
N ALA A 45 -4.50 -1.30 13.31
CA ALA A 45 -3.48 -0.44 13.92
C ALA A 45 -3.68 -0.27 15.45
N LYS A 46 -4.93 -0.13 15.90
CA LYS A 46 -5.26 -0.02 17.33
C LYS A 46 -5.00 -1.35 18.06
N ASN A 47 -5.37 -2.47 17.46
CA ASN A 47 -5.15 -3.80 18.00
C ASN A 47 -3.64 -4.10 18.07
N LEU A 48 -2.89 -3.76 17.02
CA LEU A 48 -1.43 -3.91 17.00
C LEU A 48 -0.76 -3.06 18.09
N ALA A 49 -1.20 -1.82 18.30
CA ALA A 49 -0.67 -0.98 19.37
C ALA A 49 -0.94 -1.58 20.76
N ILE A 50 -2.14 -2.12 21.00
CA ILE A 50 -2.51 -2.73 22.28
C ILE A 50 -1.72 -4.03 22.53
N TYR A 51 -1.82 -5.01 21.61
CA TYR A 51 -1.18 -6.31 21.80
C TYR A 51 0.34 -6.23 21.65
N GLY A 52 0.83 -5.50 20.65
CA GLY A 52 2.25 -5.27 20.47
C GLY A 52 2.87 -4.50 21.63
N GLY A 53 2.17 -3.46 22.12
CA GLY A 53 2.58 -2.71 23.31
C GLY A 53 2.61 -3.57 24.57
N LEU A 54 1.61 -4.42 24.78
CA LEU A 54 1.57 -5.34 25.91
C LEU A 54 2.73 -6.34 25.88
N VAL A 55 2.98 -6.97 24.73
CA VAL A 55 4.11 -7.89 24.55
C VAL A 55 5.43 -7.17 24.79
N PHE A 56 5.58 -5.95 24.26
CA PHE A 56 6.78 -5.14 24.46
C PHE A 56 7.01 -4.80 25.94
N ILE A 57 5.97 -4.40 26.68
CA ILE A 57 6.05 -4.11 28.11
C ILE A 57 6.46 -5.35 28.90
N ILE A 58 5.82 -6.49 28.63
CA ILE A 58 6.15 -7.77 29.28
C ILE A 58 7.60 -8.16 29.00
N PHE A 59 8.02 -8.06 27.75
CA PHE A 59 9.40 -8.36 27.34
C PHE A 59 10.41 -7.49 28.08
N VAL A 60 10.18 -6.17 28.14
CA VAL A 60 11.04 -5.24 28.89
C VAL A 60 11.05 -5.56 30.38
N ALA A 61 9.89 -5.83 30.99
CA ALA A 61 9.80 -6.16 32.41
C ALA A 61 10.57 -7.44 32.76
N ILE A 62 10.41 -8.51 31.96
CA ILE A 62 11.17 -9.75 32.13
C ILE A 62 12.67 -9.46 32.01
N ARG A 63 13.10 -8.72 30.97
CA ARG A 63 14.51 -8.39 30.75
C ARG A 63 15.12 -7.61 31.92
N LEU A 64 14.36 -6.71 32.55
CA LEU A 64 14.81 -5.96 33.72
C LEU A 64 14.89 -6.85 34.97
N LEU A 65 13.96 -7.78 35.16
CA LEU A 65 13.91 -8.67 36.34
C LEU A 65 14.89 -9.84 36.26
N THR A 66 15.20 -10.33 35.06
CA THR A 66 16.09 -11.49 34.81
C THR A 66 17.48 -11.10 34.29
N GLY A 67 17.70 -9.82 33.98
CA GLY A 67 18.97 -9.30 33.45
C GLY A 67 20.01 -8.94 34.50
N HIS A 68 19.99 -9.61 35.66
CA HIS A 68 21.03 -9.57 36.68
C HIS A 68 21.99 -10.75 36.51
#